data_AF-A0A293LI66-F1
#
_entry.id   AF-A0A293LI66-F1
#
_cell.length_a   1.000
_cell.length_b   1.000
_cell.length_c   1.000
_cell.angle_alpha   90.00
_cell.angle_beta   90.00
_cell.angle_gamma   90.00
#
_symmetry.space_group_name_H-M   'P 1'
#
loop_
_entity.id
_entity.type
_entity.pdbx_description
1 polymer ?
#
loop_
_entity_poly.entity_id
_entity_poly.type
_entity_poly.pdbx_seq_one_letter_code
_entity_poly.pdbx_strand_id
1 'polypeptide(L)'
;MPRAARRLPSLVPWKNMAALSWDWTVSWNHVSCFLTLKKALDERDAEIANLRDQLDTVKNEMKESSSDTAQFFDKELKWAVSISKVLTSSEHAAQSCTSPIYKHRSTKTSFCFTLSYTSSYDYYGNSRGYKAVLRQHLLAAGTSSQSARFTVIVTKAATTTTSDVAAKSGIFCEDQEVLSWDASSDVLYLVRCVQGDANFCVPPASTSCAPLAYSGGDKYHHGGTMWVRKN
;
A
#
# COMPACT_ATOMS: atom_id res chain seq x y z
N MET A 1 4.36 28.08 -68.03
CA MET A 1 5.76 27.75 -67.68
C MET A 1 5.90 26.24 -67.59
N PRO A 2 6.72 25.57 -68.44
CA PRO A 2 6.87 24.12 -68.38
C PRO A 2 7.89 23.71 -67.32
N ARG A 3 7.52 22.72 -66.50
CA ARG A 3 8.36 22.12 -65.45
C ARG A 3 9.40 21.20 -66.12
N ALA A 4 10.68 21.46 -65.85
CA ALA A 4 11.79 20.65 -66.33
C ALA A 4 11.69 19.20 -65.82
N ALA A 5 11.74 18.24 -66.74
CA ALA A 5 11.84 16.82 -66.43
C ALA A 5 13.24 16.51 -65.88
N ARG A 6 13.32 16.01 -64.65
CA ARG A 6 14.57 15.47 -64.08
C ARG A 6 14.93 14.19 -64.83
N ARG A 7 16.09 14.17 -65.49
CA ARG A 7 16.71 12.95 -66.02
C ARG A 7 17.06 12.04 -64.84
N LEU A 8 16.50 10.82 -64.84
CA LEU A 8 16.97 9.73 -63.99
C LEU A 8 18.37 9.30 -64.46
N PRO A 9 19.31 8.99 -63.55
CA PRO A 9 20.61 8.47 -63.93
C PRO A 9 20.44 7.11 -64.62
N SER A 10 21.19 6.95 -65.72
CA SER A 10 21.19 5.75 -66.56
C SER A 10 21.47 4.50 -65.76
N LEU A 11 20.64 3.47 -65.96
CA LEU A 11 20.85 2.11 -65.49
C LEU A 11 22.27 1.65 -65.85
N VAL A 12 23.11 1.49 -64.83
CA VAL A 12 24.41 0.84 -64.95
C VAL A 12 24.18 -0.59 -65.47
N PRO A 13 24.97 -1.11 -66.44
CA PRO A 13 24.78 -2.47 -66.95
C PRO A 13 25.09 -3.50 -65.85
N TRP A 14 24.10 -4.33 -65.49
CA TRP A 14 24.16 -5.39 -64.47
C TRP A 14 25.07 -6.58 -64.84
N LYS A 15 26.05 -6.42 -65.73
CA LYS A 15 26.82 -7.55 -66.27
C LYS A 15 28.06 -7.98 -65.46
N ASN A 16 28.41 -7.26 -64.39
CA ASN A 16 29.56 -7.60 -63.55
C ASN A 16 29.20 -7.73 -62.06
N MET A 17 28.25 -8.59 -61.72
CA MET A 17 28.14 -9.17 -60.37
C MET A 17 28.46 -10.67 -60.43
N ALA A 18 29.65 -11.00 -60.91
CA ALA A 18 30.25 -12.27 -60.59
C ALA A 18 30.82 -12.18 -59.16
N ALA A 19 30.43 -13.14 -58.32
CA ALA A 19 31.08 -13.51 -57.07
C ALA A 19 31.10 -12.47 -55.93
N LEU A 20 29.93 -12.26 -55.31
CA LEU A 20 29.90 -12.32 -53.85
C LEU A 20 29.18 -13.62 -53.51
N SER A 21 29.95 -14.67 -53.23
CA SER A 21 29.40 -15.83 -52.52
C SER A 21 28.99 -15.31 -51.14
N TRP A 22 27.72 -14.92 -51.01
CA TRP A 22 27.11 -14.79 -49.71
C TRP A 22 27.08 -16.19 -49.15
N ASP A 23 28.05 -16.46 -48.29
CA ASP A 23 28.20 -17.70 -47.58
C ASP A 23 26.87 -18.00 -46.90
N TRP A 24 26.15 -19.01 -47.40
CA TRP A 24 24.77 -19.33 -47.00
C TRP A 24 24.71 -19.65 -45.49
N THR A 25 25.84 -19.96 -44.89
CA THR A 25 26.05 -20.13 -43.44
C THR A 25 25.84 -18.86 -42.63
N VAL A 26 26.18 -17.67 -43.15
CA VAL A 26 26.00 -16.39 -42.43
C VAL A 26 24.51 -16.05 -42.33
N SER A 27 23.73 -16.28 -43.39
CA SER A 27 22.29 -15.98 -43.39
C SER A 27 21.50 -16.88 -42.44
N TRP A 28 21.86 -18.16 -42.27
CA TRP A 28 21.18 -19.06 -41.31
C TRP A 28 21.45 -18.72 -39.85
N ASN A 29 22.67 -18.26 -39.53
CA ASN A 29 23.03 -17.85 -38.17
C ASN A 29 22.23 -16.63 -37.69
N HIS A 30 21.79 -15.76 -38.61
CA HIS A 30 20.98 -14.60 -38.26
C HIS A 30 19.48 -14.90 -38.08
N VAL A 31 18.95 -15.96 -38.71
CA VAL A 31 17.51 -16.32 -38.59
C VAL A 31 17.13 -16.58 -37.12
N SER A 32 17.98 -17.27 -36.36
CA SER A 32 17.75 -17.54 -34.93
C SER A 32 17.70 -16.26 -34.09
N CYS A 33 18.60 -15.30 -34.37
CA CYS A 33 18.60 -13.99 -33.71
C CYS A 33 17.32 -13.21 -34.01
N PHE A 34 16.86 -13.21 -35.27
CA PHE A 34 15.60 -12.54 -35.65
C PHE A 34 14.37 -13.18 -35.00
N LEU A 35 14.31 -14.51 -34.91
CA LEU A 35 13.21 -15.22 -34.23
C LEU A 35 13.18 -14.91 -32.73
N THR A 36 14.36 -14.85 -32.09
CA THR A 36 14.48 -14.50 -30.67
C THR A 36 14.04 -13.05 -30.42
N LEU A 37 14.46 -12.12 -31.28
CA LEU A 37 14.09 -10.71 -31.19
C LEU A 37 12.59 -10.50 -31.43
N LYS A 38 12.00 -11.22 -32.38
CA LYS A 38 10.55 -11.21 -32.61
C LYS A 38 9.79 -11.72 -31.39
N LYS A 39 10.21 -12.84 -30.80
CA LYS A 39 9.59 -13.36 -29.57
C LYS A 39 9.65 -12.36 -28.42
N ALA A 40 10.80 -11.70 -28.23
CA ALA A 40 10.95 -10.68 -27.20
C ALA A 40 10.05 -9.44 -27.46
N LEU A 41 9.85 -9.05 -28.72
CA LEU A 41 8.89 -8.02 -29.11
C LEU A 41 7.45 -8.45 -28.80
N ASP A 42 7.06 -9.66 -29.17
CA ASP A 42 5.72 -10.19 -28.91
C ASP A 42 5.43 -10.26 -27.39
N GLU A 43 6.41 -10.65 -26.58
CA GLU A 43 6.31 -10.64 -25.10
C GLU A 43 6.15 -9.23 -24.54
N ARG A 44 6.85 -8.24 -25.11
CA ARG A 44 6.73 -6.83 -24.71
C ARG A 44 5.41 -6.22 -25.13
N ASP A 45 4.91 -6.54 -26.31
CA ASP A 45 3.59 -6.09 -26.77
C ASP A 45 2.48 -6.67 -25.89
N ALA A 46 2.60 -7.92 -25.46
CA ALA A 46 1.69 -8.53 -24.48
C ALA A 46 1.77 -7.83 -23.10
N GLU A 47 2.97 -7.49 -22.63
CA GLU A 47 3.16 -6.73 -21.39
C GLU A 47 2.53 -5.32 -21.48
N ILE A 48 2.73 -4.63 -22.59
CA ILE A 48 2.15 -3.29 -22.84
C ILE A 48 0.62 -3.37 -22.90
N ALA A 49 0.06 -4.39 -23.56
CA ALA A 49 -1.38 -4.61 -23.60
C ALA A 49 -1.95 -4.83 -22.18
N ASN A 50 -1.32 -5.68 -21.37
CA ASN A 50 -1.72 -5.91 -19.98
C ASN A 50 -1.64 -4.62 -19.13
N LEU A 51 -0.58 -3.83 -19.28
CA LEU A 51 -0.45 -2.55 -18.57
C LEU A 51 -1.52 -1.54 -19.00
N ARG A 52 -1.93 -1.54 -20.28
CA ARG A 52 -3.04 -0.71 -20.77
C ARG A 52 -4.37 -1.14 -20.15
N ASP A 53 -4.64 -2.45 -20.11
CA ASP A 53 -5.85 -2.98 -19.48
C ASP A 53 -5.92 -2.66 -17.99
N GLN A 54 -4.79 -2.74 -17.28
CA GLN A 54 -4.68 -2.31 -15.89
C GLN A 54 -4.95 -0.81 -15.74
N LEU A 55 -4.39 0.02 -16.62
CA LEU A 55 -4.60 1.47 -16.58
C LEU A 55 -6.06 1.84 -16.85
N ASP A 56 -6.71 1.22 -17.83
CA ASP A 56 -8.11 1.45 -18.15
C ASP A 56 -9.03 0.98 -17.01
N THR A 57 -8.68 -0.13 -16.36
CA THR A 57 -9.37 -0.59 -15.14
C THR A 57 -9.28 0.47 -14.04
N VAL A 58 -8.07 0.96 -13.72
CA VAL A 58 -7.87 2.02 -12.72
C VAL A 58 -8.62 3.30 -13.08
N LYS A 59 -8.61 3.68 -14.35
CA LYS A 59 -9.30 4.88 -14.86
C LYS A 59 -10.82 4.76 -14.74
N ASN A 60 -11.38 3.59 -15.04
CA ASN A 60 -12.82 3.34 -14.88
C ASN A 60 -13.23 3.31 -13.41
N GLU A 61 -12.42 2.68 -12.55
CA GLU A 61 -12.63 2.71 -11.09
C GLU A 61 -12.56 4.14 -10.54
N MET A 62 -11.66 4.99 -11.07
CA MET A 62 -11.56 6.39 -10.66
C MET A 62 -12.80 7.20 -11.10
N LYS A 63 -13.38 6.91 -12.27
CA LYS A 63 -14.65 7.51 -12.70
C LYS A 63 -15.81 7.09 -11.80
N GLU A 64 -15.92 5.81 -11.46
CA GLU A 64 -16.94 5.31 -10.53
C GLU A 64 -16.78 5.89 -9.12
N SER A 65 -15.54 6.11 -8.68
CA SER A 65 -15.25 6.74 -7.37
C SER A 65 -15.72 8.19 -7.26
N SER A 66 -16.01 8.86 -8.39
CA SER A 66 -16.53 10.23 -8.36
C SER A 66 -18.02 10.31 -8.00
N SER A 67 -18.76 9.21 -8.11
CA SER A 67 -20.18 9.13 -7.70
C SER A 67 -20.40 8.41 -6.37
N ASP A 68 -19.44 7.59 -5.94
CA ASP A 68 -19.50 6.79 -4.70
C ASP A 68 -18.70 7.50 -3.60
N THR A 69 -19.31 7.93 -2.49
CA THR A 69 -18.62 8.64 -1.38
C THR A 69 -17.61 7.78 -0.61
N ALA A 70 -17.40 6.53 -1.05
CA ALA A 70 -16.50 5.57 -0.45
C ALA A 70 -15.04 5.81 -0.88
N GLN A 71 -14.13 5.76 0.10
CA GLN A 71 -12.70 5.79 -0.13
C GLN A 71 -12.17 4.40 -0.49
N PHE A 72 -11.56 4.28 -1.66
CA PHE A 72 -10.95 3.03 -2.11
C PHE A 72 -9.60 2.80 -1.44
N PHE A 73 -9.34 1.56 -1.03
CA PHE A 73 -8.04 1.16 -0.51
C PHE A 73 -7.61 -0.21 -1.05
N ASP A 74 -6.30 -0.37 -1.20
CA ASP A 74 -5.68 -1.61 -1.69
C ASP A 74 -5.11 -2.42 -0.52
N LYS A 75 -4.01 -1.94 0.07
CA LYS A 75 -3.27 -2.68 1.10
C LYS A 75 -3.42 -2.10 2.50
N GLU A 76 -3.59 -0.79 2.59
CA GLU A 76 -3.65 -0.08 3.86
C GLU A 76 -4.61 1.10 3.76
N LEU A 77 -5.37 1.31 4.84
CA LEU A 77 -6.08 2.56 5.09
C LEU A 77 -5.67 3.14 6.44
N LYS A 78 -5.85 4.46 6.57
CA LYS A 78 -5.55 5.21 7.79
C LYS A 78 -6.71 6.14 8.13
N TRP A 79 -7.12 6.14 9.40
CA TRP A 79 -8.13 7.04 9.93
C TRP A 79 -7.59 7.69 11.21
N ALA A 80 -7.46 9.02 11.19
CA ALA A 80 -7.04 9.79 12.34
C ALA A 80 -8.27 10.27 13.13
N VAL A 81 -8.24 10.09 14.45
CA VAL A 81 -9.33 10.44 15.35
C VAL A 81 -8.77 11.04 16.64
N SER A 82 -9.29 12.19 17.04
CA SER A 82 -8.93 12.83 18.30
C SER A 82 -10.02 12.60 19.33
N ILE A 83 -9.64 12.15 20.52
CA ILE A 83 -10.55 12.06 21.65
C ILE A 83 -10.44 13.37 22.43
N SER A 84 -11.44 14.23 22.31
CA SER A 84 -11.48 15.52 23.02
C SER A 84 -12.31 15.41 24.29
N LYS A 85 -11.87 16.10 25.35
CA LYS A 85 -12.70 16.38 26.52
C LYS A 85 -13.82 17.35 26.12
N VAL A 86 -14.89 16.87 25.50
CA VAL A 86 -16.07 17.73 25.34
C VAL A 86 -16.73 17.83 26.71
N LEU A 87 -16.54 18.99 27.34
CA LEU A 87 -17.19 19.44 28.59
C LEU A 87 -18.70 19.61 28.35
N THR A 88 -19.42 18.51 28.14
CA THR A 88 -20.88 18.53 28.21
C THR A 88 -21.28 18.28 29.67
N SER A 89 -22.15 19.12 30.20
CA SER A 89 -22.61 19.16 31.59
C SER A 89 -23.37 17.91 32.08
N SER A 90 -23.38 16.84 31.28
CA SER A 90 -23.86 15.51 31.65
C SER A 90 -22.68 14.53 31.67
N GLU A 91 -22.19 14.19 32.85
CA GLU A 91 -20.93 13.47 33.14
C GLU A 91 -20.82 12.02 32.59
N HIS A 92 -21.76 11.57 31.75
CA HIS A 92 -21.81 10.17 31.28
C HIS A 92 -22.16 10.00 29.79
N ALA A 93 -22.13 11.06 28.98
CA ALA A 93 -22.44 10.91 27.56
C ALA A 93 -21.35 10.12 26.83
N ALA A 94 -21.69 8.91 26.37
CA ALA A 94 -20.87 8.15 25.43
C ALA A 94 -20.72 8.96 24.15
N GLN A 95 -19.49 9.25 23.76
CA GLN A 95 -19.20 9.96 22.52
C GLN A 95 -18.77 8.95 21.46
N SER A 96 -19.11 9.23 20.21
CA SER A 96 -18.75 8.37 19.08
C SER A 96 -18.30 9.17 17.87
N CYS A 97 -17.30 8.64 17.17
CA CYS A 97 -16.84 9.15 15.88
C CYS A 97 -16.91 8.00 14.87
N THR A 98 -17.37 8.29 13.65
CA THR A 98 -17.44 7.30 12.56
C THR A 98 -16.46 7.70 11.47
N SER A 99 -15.72 6.73 10.95
CA SER A 99 -14.81 6.93 9.83
C SER A 99 -15.57 7.17 8.53
N PRO A 100 -14.90 7.65 7.47
CA PRO A 100 -15.40 7.50 6.11
C PRO A 100 -15.75 6.04 5.80
N ILE A 101 -16.58 5.85 4.78
CA ILE A 101 -16.83 4.54 4.19
C ILE A 101 -15.59 4.13 3.40
N TYR A 102 -15.10 2.92 3.62
CA TYR A 102 -13.98 2.35 2.91
C TYR A 102 -14.45 1.20 2.02
N LYS A 103 -13.92 1.13 0.80
CA LYS A 103 -14.19 0.07 -0.17
C LYS A 103 -12.90 -0.61 -0.57
N HIS A 104 -12.77 -1.90 -0.26
CA HIS A 104 -11.58 -2.66 -0.60
C HIS A 104 -11.58 -3.01 -2.08
N ARG A 105 -10.53 -2.63 -2.83
CA ARG A 105 -10.53 -2.79 -4.30
C ARG A 105 -10.65 -4.23 -4.76
N SER A 106 -9.95 -5.15 -4.09
CA SER A 106 -9.86 -6.56 -4.51
C SER A 106 -11.17 -7.31 -4.27
N THR A 107 -11.79 -7.10 -3.12
CA THR A 107 -12.97 -7.88 -2.68
C THR A 107 -14.26 -7.13 -2.94
N LYS A 108 -14.18 -5.84 -3.29
CA LYS A 108 -15.30 -4.91 -3.44
C LYS A 108 -16.17 -4.80 -2.18
N THR A 109 -15.68 -5.24 -1.01
CA THR A 109 -16.37 -5.11 0.28
C THR A 109 -16.30 -3.68 0.77
N SER A 110 -17.42 -3.16 1.27
CA SER A 110 -17.50 -1.82 1.85
C SER A 110 -17.79 -1.89 3.34
N PHE A 111 -17.05 -1.15 4.15
CA PHE A 111 -17.23 -1.08 5.61
C PHE A 111 -16.84 0.29 6.14
N CYS A 112 -17.21 0.58 7.39
CA CYS A 112 -16.69 1.74 8.14
C CYS A 112 -16.31 1.32 9.56
N PHE A 113 -15.62 2.21 10.27
CA PHE A 113 -15.32 2.05 11.69
C PHE A 113 -16.11 3.07 12.51
N THR A 114 -16.53 2.65 13.69
CA THR A 114 -17.05 3.55 14.73
C THR A 114 -16.20 3.41 15.97
N LEU A 115 -15.62 4.52 16.39
CA LEU A 115 -14.96 4.65 17.69
C LEU A 115 -15.98 5.18 18.69
N SER A 116 -16.25 4.44 19.75
CA SER A 116 -17.01 4.92 20.89
C SER A 116 -16.08 5.04 22.10
N TYR A 117 -16.23 6.10 22.88
CA TYR A 117 -15.50 6.25 24.13
C TYR A 117 -16.39 6.76 25.26
N THR A 118 -16.19 6.18 26.42
CA THR A 118 -16.92 6.48 27.65
C THR A 118 -15.93 6.82 28.76
N SER A 119 -16.22 7.87 29.52
CA SER A 119 -15.44 8.18 30.71
C SER A 119 -15.57 7.02 31.70
N SER A 120 -14.43 6.54 32.20
CA SER A 120 -14.35 5.51 33.22
C SER A 120 -14.15 6.19 34.57
N TYR A 121 -15.01 5.86 35.54
CA TYR A 121 -14.92 6.35 36.91
C TYR A 121 -14.75 5.17 37.87
N ASP A 122 -14.00 5.37 38.95
CA ASP A 122 -13.99 4.42 40.05
C ASP A 122 -15.21 4.59 40.96
N TYR A 123 -15.36 3.70 41.93
CA TYR A 123 -16.45 3.74 42.92
C TYR A 123 -16.52 5.05 43.71
N TYR A 124 -15.40 5.80 43.77
CA TYR A 124 -15.29 7.08 44.47
C TYR A 124 -15.51 8.28 43.55
N GLY A 125 -15.85 8.07 42.27
CA GLY A 125 -16.05 9.13 41.30
C GLY A 125 -14.76 9.72 40.72
N ASN A 126 -13.59 9.11 40.95
CA ASN A 126 -12.35 9.56 40.33
C ASN A 126 -12.27 9.06 38.88
N SER A 127 -11.95 9.97 37.95
CA SER A 127 -11.76 9.62 36.55
C SER A 127 -10.52 8.74 36.38
N ARG A 128 -10.71 7.56 35.78
CA ARG A 128 -9.65 6.63 35.36
C ARG A 128 -9.21 6.83 33.92
N GLY A 129 -9.69 7.88 33.25
CA GLY A 129 -9.53 8.11 31.81
C GLY A 129 -10.74 7.63 31.02
N TYR A 130 -10.55 7.35 29.74
CA TYR A 130 -11.62 6.94 28.84
C TYR A 130 -11.42 5.48 28.44
N LYS A 131 -12.50 4.71 28.39
CA LYS A 131 -12.48 3.42 27.71
C LYS A 131 -12.91 3.64 26.27
N ALA A 132 -12.02 3.34 25.32
CA ALA A 132 -12.30 3.43 23.90
C ALA A 132 -12.58 2.04 23.31
N VAL A 133 -13.56 1.95 22.42
CA VAL A 133 -13.98 0.74 21.73
C VAL A 133 -14.11 1.05 20.25
N LEU A 134 -13.38 0.30 19.42
CA LEU A 134 -13.44 0.38 17.97
C LEU A 134 -14.28 -0.76 17.42
N ARG A 135 -15.33 -0.41 16.69
CA ARG A 135 -16.22 -1.35 16.02
C ARG A 135 -16.08 -1.21 14.51
N GLN A 136 -16.17 -2.33 13.81
CA GLN A 136 -16.27 -2.38 12.37
C GLN A 136 -17.74 -2.64 12.01
N HIS A 137 -18.21 -1.94 10.98
CA HIS A 137 -19.55 -2.10 10.43
C HIS A 137 -19.47 -2.46 8.95
N LEU A 138 -19.99 -3.63 8.57
CA LEU A 138 -20.09 -4.06 7.18
C LEU A 138 -21.28 -3.36 6.52
N LEU A 139 -21.04 -2.66 5.42
CA LEU A 139 -22.07 -1.90 4.70
C LEU A 139 -22.51 -2.62 3.42
N ALA A 140 -21.56 -3.25 2.73
CA ALA A 140 -21.85 -4.08 1.58
C ALA A 140 -20.86 -5.24 1.51
N ALA A 141 -21.39 -6.46 1.48
CA ALA A 141 -20.59 -7.64 1.17
C ALA A 141 -20.24 -7.61 -0.32
N GLY A 142 -18.94 -7.67 -0.62
CA GLY A 142 -18.45 -7.87 -1.97
C GLY A 142 -18.34 -9.35 -2.31
N THR A 143 -17.50 -9.70 -3.30
CA THR A 143 -17.19 -11.11 -3.57
C THR A 143 -16.50 -11.70 -2.35
N SER A 144 -17.04 -12.81 -1.82
CA SER A 144 -16.59 -13.39 -0.55
C SER A 144 -15.13 -13.83 -0.67
N SER A 145 -14.19 -12.97 -0.26
CA SER A 145 -12.87 -13.43 0.10
C SER A 145 -12.95 -13.96 1.53
N GLN A 146 -13.30 -15.24 1.65
CA GLN A 146 -13.00 -15.99 2.88
C GLN A 146 -11.49 -15.96 3.24
N SER A 147 -10.65 -15.32 2.42
CA SER A 147 -9.20 -15.24 2.50
C SER A 147 -8.61 -13.88 2.89
N ALA A 148 -9.33 -12.75 2.78
CA ALA A 148 -8.73 -11.45 3.11
C ALA A 148 -8.82 -11.19 4.62
N ARG A 149 -7.72 -11.47 5.32
CA ARG A 149 -7.56 -11.14 6.74
C ARG A 149 -6.96 -9.75 6.86
N PHE A 150 -7.41 -9.00 7.85
CA PHE A 150 -6.89 -7.68 8.14
C PHE A 150 -6.24 -7.65 9.52
N THR A 151 -5.27 -6.76 9.65
CA THR A 151 -4.70 -6.37 10.93
C THR A 151 -5.07 -4.92 11.18
N VAL A 152 -5.74 -4.67 12.30
CA VAL A 152 -6.07 -3.32 12.75
C VAL A 152 -5.12 -2.96 13.88
N ILE A 153 -4.46 -1.80 13.74
CA ILE A 153 -3.50 -1.27 14.69
C ILE A 153 -3.94 0.15 15.04
N VAL A 154 -3.99 0.44 16.34
CA VAL A 154 -4.25 1.78 16.86
C VAL A 154 -2.96 2.31 17.45
N THR A 155 -2.44 3.39 16.89
CA THR A 155 -1.28 4.09 17.43
C THR A 155 -1.68 5.38 18.12
N LYS A 156 -0.99 5.67 19.23
CA LYS A 156 -0.99 6.98 19.84
C LYS A 156 -0.03 7.86 19.06
N ALA A 157 -0.51 8.96 18.49
CA ALA A 157 0.35 9.99 17.91
C ALA A 157 0.60 11.07 18.97
N ALA A 158 1.74 10.98 19.67
CA ALA A 158 2.27 12.10 20.44
C ALA A 158 3.22 12.91 19.55
N THR A 159 3.41 14.19 19.88
CA THR A 159 4.19 15.17 19.08
C THR A 159 5.60 14.71 18.69
N THR A 160 6.18 13.75 19.40
CA THR A 160 7.54 13.24 19.15
C THR A 160 7.64 11.72 19.06
N THR A 161 6.58 10.97 19.38
CA THR A 161 6.62 9.49 19.44
C THR A 161 5.30 8.88 19.00
N THR A 162 5.39 7.83 18.19
CA THR A 162 4.26 6.94 17.86
C THR A 162 4.43 5.62 18.58
N SER A 163 3.44 5.21 19.35
CA SER A 163 3.42 3.92 20.04
C SER A 163 2.15 3.16 19.72
N ASP A 164 2.26 1.87 19.44
CA ASP A 164 1.11 0.97 19.30
C ASP A 164 0.43 0.83 20.67
N VAL A 165 -0.88 1.09 20.72
CA VAL A 165 -1.69 1.01 21.95
C VAL A 165 -2.55 -0.24 21.94
N ALA A 166 -3.02 -0.64 20.76
CA ALA A 166 -3.82 -1.84 20.58
C ALA A 166 -3.65 -2.37 19.16
N ALA A 167 -3.61 -3.69 19.01
CA ALA A 167 -3.54 -4.35 17.72
C ALA A 167 -4.30 -5.67 17.75
N LYS A 168 -5.01 -5.98 16.66
CA LYS A 168 -5.68 -7.28 16.45
C LYS A 168 -5.50 -7.69 15.00
N SER A 169 -5.02 -8.91 14.80
CA SER A 169 -4.83 -9.54 13.50
C SER A 169 -5.95 -10.56 13.23
N GLY A 170 -6.07 -10.98 11.96
CA GLY A 170 -7.05 -12.00 11.57
C GLY A 170 -8.49 -11.51 11.51
N ILE A 171 -8.69 -10.19 11.36
CA ILE A 171 -10.02 -9.57 11.29
C ILE A 171 -10.63 -9.80 9.92
N PHE A 172 -11.92 -10.11 9.88
CA PHE A 172 -12.71 -10.22 8.65
C PHE A 172 -13.55 -8.96 8.44
N CYS A 173 -13.94 -8.68 7.19
CA CYS A 173 -14.90 -7.61 6.90
C CYS A 173 -16.32 -8.03 7.30
N GLU A 174 -16.64 -7.91 8.59
CA GLU A 174 -17.95 -8.21 9.18
C GLU A 174 -18.26 -7.23 10.33
N ASP A 175 -19.51 -7.22 10.81
CA ASP A 175 -19.90 -6.44 11.98
C ASP A 175 -19.26 -7.04 13.24
N GLN A 176 -18.28 -6.35 13.81
CA GLN A 176 -17.58 -6.84 15.00
C GLN A 176 -16.97 -5.75 15.86
N GLU A 177 -16.75 -6.08 17.14
CA GLU A 177 -15.85 -5.33 17.99
C GLU A 177 -14.41 -5.71 17.67
N VAL A 178 -13.66 -4.73 17.19
CA VAL A 178 -12.29 -4.92 16.72
C VAL A 178 -11.32 -4.80 17.88
N LEU A 179 -11.36 -3.69 18.61
CA LEU A 179 -10.41 -3.40 19.68
C LEU A 179 -11.09 -2.65 20.83
N SER A 180 -10.56 -2.83 22.04
CA SER A 180 -10.84 -1.95 23.18
C SER A 180 -9.55 -1.62 23.91
N TRP A 181 -9.42 -0.38 24.39
CA TRP A 181 -8.23 0.09 25.11
C TRP A 181 -8.55 1.26 26.05
N ASP A 182 -7.64 1.51 26.99
CA ASP A 182 -7.68 2.70 27.84
C ASP A 182 -7.10 3.89 27.07
N ALA A 183 -7.97 4.85 26.78
CA ALA A 183 -7.66 6.07 26.06
C ALA A 183 -7.42 7.26 27.01
N SER A 184 -6.52 8.14 26.58
CA SER A 184 -6.23 9.42 27.23
C SER A 184 -6.99 10.54 26.51
N SER A 185 -7.40 11.58 27.25
CA SER A 185 -7.94 12.78 26.61
C SER A 185 -6.86 13.54 25.84
N ASP A 186 -7.30 14.31 24.84
CA ASP A 186 -6.49 15.30 24.13
C ASP A 186 -5.31 14.66 23.38
N VAL A 187 -5.54 13.43 22.92
CA VAL A 187 -4.59 12.61 22.18
C VAL A 187 -5.17 12.28 20.82
N LEU A 188 -4.30 12.39 19.80
CA LEU A 188 -4.59 11.92 18.46
C LEU A 188 -4.28 10.42 18.38
N TYR A 189 -5.27 9.65 17.94
CA TYR A 189 -5.13 8.24 17.63
C TYR A 189 -5.17 8.05 16.12
N LEU A 190 -4.32 7.15 15.62
CA LEU A 190 -4.32 6.74 14.23
C LEU A 190 -4.71 5.26 14.16
N VAL A 191 -5.88 5.01 13.57
CA VAL A 191 -6.36 3.68 13.26
C VAL A 191 -5.83 3.30 11.88
N ARG A 192 -5.05 2.23 11.82
CA ARG A 192 -4.52 1.65 10.58
C ARG A 192 -5.17 0.30 10.38
N CYS A 193 -5.74 0.06 9.22
CA CYS A 193 -6.19 -1.27 8.81
C CYS A 193 -5.35 -1.72 7.62
N VAL A 194 -4.64 -2.82 7.79
CA VAL A 194 -3.69 -3.35 6.81
C VAL A 194 -4.17 -4.73 6.38
N GLN A 195 -4.20 -4.97 5.07
CA GLN A 195 -4.44 -6.31 4.54
C GLN A 195 -3.27 -7.20 4.98
N GLY A 196 -3.58 -8.20 5.79
CA GLY A 196 -2.62 -9.19 6.25
C GLY A 196 -2.41 -10.25 5.17
N ASP A 197 -1.14 -10.60 4.92
CA ASP A 197 -0.84 -11.87 4.27
C ASP A 197 -1.33 -13.00 5.18
N ALA A 198 -1.82 -14.10 4.60
CA ALA A 198 -2.33 -15.25 5.36
C ALA A 198 -1.34 -15.82 6.41
N ASN A 199 -0.07 -15.40 6.38
CA ASN A 199 1.03 -15.84 7.23
C ASN A 199 1.59 -14.76 8.19
N PHE A 200 0.99 -13.58 8.30
CA PHE A 200 1.54 -12.51 9.16
C PHE A 200 1.11 -12.68 10.64
N CYS A 201 1.92 -13.38 11.42
CA CYS A 201 1.81 -13.39 12.88
C CYS A 201 2.37 -12.07 13.43
N VAL A 202 1.50 -11.18 13.89
CA VAL A 202 1.91 -10.02 14.68
C VAL A 202 2.35 -10.52 16.07
N PRO A 203 3.60 -10.27 16.51
CA PRO A 203 4.00 -10.62 17.87
C PRO A 203 3.17 -9.81 18.87
N PRO A 204 2.76 -10.40 20.01
CA PRO A 204 1.99 -9.70 21.03
C PRO A 204 2.73 -8.46 21.53
N ALA A 205 1.99 -7.38 21.78
CA ALA A 205 2.49 -6.04 22.13
C ALA A 205 3.23 -5.93 23.48
N SER A 206 3.75 -7.02 24.02
CA SER A 206 4.50 -7.06 25.27
C SER A 206 5.74 -7.94 25.15
N THR A 207 6.74 -7.49 24.40
CA THR A 207 8.11 -7.96 24.64
C THR A 207 9.07 -6.79 24.44
N SER A 208 9.57 -6.24 25.54
CA SER A 208 10.69 -5.30 25.51
C SER A 208 11.87 -6.00 24.83
N CYS A 209 12.30 -5.50 23.67
CA CYS A 209 13.54 -5.96 23.05
C CYS A 209 14.73 -5.55 23.93
N ALA A 210 15.25 -6.50 24.70
CA ALA A 210 16.62 -6.42 25.19
C ALA A 210 17.56 -6.45 23.97
N PRO A 211 18.61 -5.61 23.92
CA PRO A 211 19.55 -5.63 22.81
C PRO A 211 20.32 -6.96 22.82
N LEU A 212 20.18 -7.73 21.74
CA LEU A 212 21.02 -8.89 21.48
C LEU A 212 22.48 -8.40 21.34
N ALA A 213 23.30 -8.79 22.32
CA ALA A 213 24.74 -8.67 22.25
C ALA A 213 25.26 -9.51 21.08
N TYR A 214 25.79 -8.84 20.05
CA TYR A 214 26.46 -9.45 18.93
C TYR A 214 27.91 -9.77 19.34
N SER A 215 28.17 -11.03 19.71
CA SER A 215 29.53 -11.55 19.87
C SER A 215 29.96 -12.24 18.58
N GLY A 216 30.75 -11.56 17.76
CA GLY A 216 31.37 -12.13 16.56
C GLY A 216 32.54 -11.27 16.16
N GLY A 217 33.75 -11.78 16.40
CA GLY A 217 34.99 -11.04 16.29
C GLY A 217 35.58 -10.91 14.89
N ASP A 218 36.76 -10.30 14.95
CA ASP A 218 37.81 -10.13 13.96
C ASP A 218 37.75 -8.97 12.95
N LYS A 219 38.64 -8.01 13.27
CA LYS A 219 39.66 -7.34 12.43
C LYS A 219 39.18 -6.72 11.13
N TYR A 220 39.35 -5.39 10.98
CA TYR A 220 40.26 -4.80 9.99
C TYR A 220 40.53 -3.30 10.28
N HIS A 221 41.82 -2.99 10.21
CA HIS A 221 42.51 -1.74 9.86
C HIS A 221 42.14 -0.35 10.40
N HIS A 222 43.16 0.23 11.04
CA HIS A 222 43.44 1.65 11.20
C HIS A 222 43.13 2.50 9.95
N GLY A 223 42.41 3.60 10.18
CA GLY A 223 42.28 4.71 9.23
C GLY A 223 41.58 5.86 9.92
N GLY A 224 42.34 6.77 10.52
CA GLY A 224 41.81 7.92 11.24
C GLY A 224 41.12 8.93 10.33
N THR A 225 40.11 9.62 10.86
CA THR A 225 39.79 10.99 10.43
C THR A 225 39.13 11.74 11.57
N MET A 226 39.79 12.84 11.95
CA MET A 226 39.42 13.79 12.99
C MET A 226 38.39 14.77 12.43
N TRP A 227 37.29 15.01 13.15
CA TRP A 227 36.42 16.16 12.89
C TRP A 227 36.30 17.01 14.15
N VAL A 228 36.82 18.22 14.02
CA VAL A 228 36.86 19.28 15.03
C VAL A 228 35.47 19.87 15.20
N ARG A 229 35.01 19.96 16.45
CA ARG A 229 33.84 20.73 16.86
C ARG A 229 34.20 22.22 16.81
N LYS A 230 33.46 23.02 16.05
CA LYS A 230 33.42 24.48 16.21
C LYS A 230 32.24 24.83 17.11
N ASN A 231 32.54 25.63 18.14
CA ASN A 231 31.55 26.39 18.91
C ASN A 231 30.91 27.46 18.03
#